data_AF-A0A974XFV6-F1
#
_entry.id   AF-A0A974XFV6-F1
#
_cell.length_a   1.000
_cell.length_b   1.000
_cell.length_c   1.000
_cell.angle_alpha   90.00
_cell.angle_beta   90.00
_cell.angle_gamma   90.00
#
_symmetry.space_group_name_H-M   'P 1'
#
loop_
_entity.id
_entity.type
_entity.pdbx_description
1 polymer ?
#
loop_
_entity_poly.entity_id
_entity_poly.type
_entity_poly.pdbx_seq_one_letter_code
_entity_poly.pdbx_strand_id
1 'polypeptide(L)'
;MMRRAFAMIFCLAVAAYVLFIYNGTTLTPDPYVVDYYIANFTKDTFAQNAVAAIYLNYRMFDSMFETLILLVSVTAVINFSWRRDHEE
;
A
#
# COMPACT_ATOMS: atom_id res chain seq x y z
N MET A 1 -34.31 3.98 -2.26
CA MET A 1 -33.84 3.59 -0.90
C MET A 1 -33.40 2.13 -0.84
N MET A 2 -34.19 1.18 -1.37
CA MET A 2 -33.88 -0.26 -1.35
C MET A 2 -32.52 -0.65 -1.94
N ARG A 3 -32.10 -0.04 -3.07
CA ARG A 3 -30.75 -0.27 -3.66
C ARG A 3 -29.60 0.14 -2.73
N ARG A 4 -29.76 1.25 -1.97
CA ARG A 4 -28.75 1.72 -1.02
C ARG A 4 -28.70 0.80 0.21
N ALA A 5 -29.85 0.28 0.65
CA ALA A 5 -29.93 -0.71 1.73
C ALA A 5 -29.22 -2.01 1.35
N PHE A 6 -29.46 -2.55 0.15
CA PHE A 6 -28.74 -3.73 -0.34
C PHE A 6 -27.23 -3.50 -0.44
N ALA A 7 -26.80 -2.34 -0.94
CA ALA A 7 -25.37 -2.01 -0.98
C ALA A 7 -24.75 -1.92 0.42
N MET A 8 -25.45 -1.32 1.40
CA MET A 8 -24.96 -1.25 2.79
C MET A 8 -24.87 -2.64 3.44
N ILE A 9 -25.88 -3.48 3.27
CA ILE A 9 -25.88 -4.86 3.79
C ILE A 9 -24.72 -5.65 3.16
N PHE A 10 -24.50 -5.50 1.86
CA PHE A 10 -23.38 -6.13 1.17
C PHE A 10 -22.03 -5.66 1.71
N CYS A 11 -21.82 -4.35 1.87
CA CYS A 11 -20.58 -3.82 2.46
C CYS A 11 -20.36 -4.33 3.90
N LEU A 12 -21.41 -4.38 4.72
CA LEU A 12 -21.34 -4.90 6.08
C LEU A 12 -21.00 -6.40 6.10
N ALA A 13 -21.60 -7.19 5.21
CA ALA A 13 -21.31 -8.61 5.08
C ALA A 13 -19.85 -8.85 4.67
N VAL A 14 -19.33 -8.08 3.70
CA VAL A 14 -17.92 -8.16 3.29
C VAL A 14 -16.99 -7.77 4.43
N ALA A 15 -17.27 -6.68 5.15
CA ALA A 15 -16.47 -6.25 6.29
C ALA A 15 -16.46 -7.31 7.41
N ALA A 16 -17.62 -7.87 7.75
CA ALA A 16 -17.73 -8.94 8.74
C ALA A 16 -16.96 -10.19 8.32
N TYR A 17 -17.01 -10.55 7.03
CA TYR A 17 -16.26 -11.68 6.48
C TYR A 17 -14.75 -11.48 6.56
N VAL A 18 -14.24 -10.28 6.20
CA VAL A 18 -12.82 -9.94 6.33
C VAL A 18 -12.36 -10.01 7.79
N LEU A 19 -13.16 -9.47 8.73
CA LEU A 19 -12.86 -9.55 10.15
C LEU A 19 -12.87 -10.98 10.67
N PHE A 20 -13.79 -11.82 10.20
CA PHE A 20 -13.83 -13.24 10.55
C PHE A 20 -12.55 -13.96 10.12
N ILE A 21 -12.09 -13.75 8.88
CA ILE A 21 -10.81 -14.29 8.41
C ILE A 21 -9.65 -13.78 9.27
N TYR A 22 -9.59 -12.48 9.50
CA TYR A 22 -8.50 -11.86 10.25
C TYR A 22 -8.35 -12.44 11.67
N ASN A 23 -9.46 -12.63 12.39
CA ASN A 23 -9.45 -13.22 13.73
C ASN A 23 -9.03 -14.71 13.73
N GLY A 24 -9.23 -15.42 12.62
CA GLY A 24 -8.81 -16.82 12.46
C GLY A 24 -7.34 -16.99 12.08
N THR A 25 -6.65 -15.92 11.70
CA THR A 25 -5.25 -15.99 11.24
C THR A 25 -4.27 -15.47 12.30
N THR A 26 -3.35 -16.31 12.74
CA THR A 26 -2.15 -15.84 13.46
C THR A 26 -1.14 -15.33 12.44
N LEU A 27 -1.06 -14.00 12.28
CA LEU A 27 -0.08 -13.33 11.43
C LEU A 27 1.29 -13.35 12.12
N THR A 28 1.95 -14.50 12.17
CA THR A 28 3.37 -14.57 12.50
C THR A 28 4.16 -14.36 11.20
N PRO A 29 4.89 -13.25 11.04
CA PRO A 29 5.77 -13.10 9.88
C PRO A 29 6.80 -14.23 9.89
N ASP A 30 7.24 -14.65 8.70
CA ASP A 30 8.28 -15.67 8.59
C ASP A 30 9.51 -15.20 9.37
N PRO A 31 9.85 -15.86 10.50
CA PRO A 31 10.87 -15.37 11.40
C PRO A 31 12.23 -15.28 10.69
N TYR A 32 12.49 -16.16 9.71
CA TYR A 32 13.75 -16.17 9.00
C TYR A 32 14.03 -14.87 8.24
N VAL A 33 13.02 -14.34 7.54
CA VAL A 33 13.18 -13.13 6.72
C VAL A 33 13.29 -11.88 7.60
N VAL A 34 12.48 -11.82 8.65
CA VAL A 34 12.51 -10.72 9.61
C VAL A 34 13.85 -10.65 10.33
N ASP A 35 14.33 -11.79 10.84
CA ASP A 35 15.59 -11.88 11.55
C ASP A 35 16.76 -11.52 10.63
N TYR A 36 16.72 -11.97 9.36
CA TYR A 36 17.74 -11.61 8.38
C TYR A 36 17.81 -10.09 8.17
N TYR A 37 16.68 -9.43 7.93
CA TYR A 37 16.66 -7.98 7.72
C TYR A 37 17.13 -7.22 8.96
N ILE A 38 16.68 -7.59 10.16
CA ILE A 38 17.08 -6.92 11.40
C ILE A 38 18.58 -7.08 11.65
N ALA A 39 19.13 -8.27 11.40
CA ALA A 39 20.54 -8.55 11.67
C ALA A 39 21.50 -7.94 10.63
N ASN A 40 21.09 -7.82 9.36
CA ASN A 40 22.01 -7.51 8.26
C ASN A 40 21.78 -6.15 7.58
N PHE A 41 20.68 -5.44 7.82
CA PHE A 41 20.36 -4.22 7.05
C PHE A 41 21.48 -3.18 7.03
N THR A 42 22.13 -2.91 8.16
CA THR A 42 23.22 -1.94 8.24
C THR A 42 24.44 -2.38 7.43
N LYS A 43 24.74 -3.69 7.43
CA LYS A 43 25.89 -4.25 6.71
C LYS A 43 25.65 -4.29 5.21
N ASP A 44 24.45 -4.67 4.79
CA ASP A 44 24.10 -4.86 3.38
C ASP A 44 23.86 -3.52 2.67
N THR A 45 23.29 -2.54 3.38
CA THR A 45 22.77 -1.30 2.76
C THR A 45 23.48 -0.03 3.23
N PHE A 46 24.31 -0.11 4.28
CA PHE A 46 24.92 1.02 4.97
C PHE A 46 23.93 2.03 5.59
N ALA A 47 22.63 1.73 5.55
CA ALA A 47 21.61 2.57 6.16
C ALA A 47 21.53 2.32 7.67
N GLN A 48 21.40 3.39 8.45
CA GLN A 48 21.21 3.33 9.91
C GLN A 48 19.76 3.03 10.32
N ASN A 49 18.82 3.13 9.38
CA ASN A 49 17.40 2.87 9.62
C ASN A 49 16.97 1.62 8.85
N ALA A 50 16.52 0.59 9.59
CA ALA A 50 16.05 -0.68 9.03
C ALA A 50 14.88 -0.52 8.06
N VAL A 51 13.95 0.38 8.36
CA VAL A 51 12.77 0.65 7.50
C VAL A 51 13.21 1.27 6.18
N ALA A 52 14.14 2.24 6.22
CA ALA A 52 14.68 2.85 5.00
C ALA A 52 15.48 1.83 4.17
N ALA A 53 16.26 0.96 4.81
CA ALA A 53 16.98 -0.12 4.15
C ALA A 53 16.01 -1.07 3.42
N ILE A 54 14.87 -1.40 4.04
CA ILE A 54 13.85 -2.23 3.41
C ILE A 54 13.22 -1.52 2.21
N TYR A 55 12.73 -0.29 2.36
CA TYR A 55 12.02 0.40 1.28
C TYR A 55 12.91 0.82 0.12
N LEU A 56 14.15 1.23 0.38
CA LEU A 56 15.03 1.81 -0.63
C LEU A 56 16.07 0.84 -1.18
N ASN A 57 16.27 -0.32 -0.53
CA ASN A 57 17.23 -1.32 -0.99
C ASN A 57 16.56 -2.69 -1.20
N TYR A 58 16.15 -3.39 -0.12
CA TYR A 58 15.61 -4.76 -0.25
C TYR A 58 14.32 -4.84 -1.09
N ARG A 59 13.45 -3.82 -1.03
CA ARG A 59 12.16 -3.73 -1.72
C ARG A 59 12.06 -2.43 -2.55
N MET A 60 13.15 -2.04 -3.18
CA MET A 60 13.23 -0.80 -3.96
C MET A 60 12.12 -0.68 -5.03
N PHE A 61 11.75 -1.78 -5.69
CA PHE A 61 10.72 -1.76 -6.74
C PHE A 61 9.34 -1.38 -6.22
N ASP A 62 8.96 -1.78 -5.01
CA ASP A 62 7.67 -1.41 -4.44
C ASP A 62 7.58 0.11 -4.21
N SER A 63 8.63 0.71 -3.63
CA SER A 63 8.73 2.16 -3.42
C SER A 63 8.85 2.94 -4.73
N MET A 64 9.56 2.40 -5.72
CA MET A 64 9.68 3.00 -7.05
C MET A 64 8.33 3.02 -7.77
N PHE A 65 7.54 1.95 -7.67
CA PHE A 65 6.21 1.94 -8.25
C PHE A 65 5.22 2.79 -7.46
N GLU A 66 5.33 2.90 -6.14
CA GLU A 66 4.54 3.84 -5.34
C GLU A 66 4.75 5.29 -5.82
N THR A 67 6.01 5.70 -5.99
CA THR A 67 6.33 7.05 -6.51
C THR A 67 5.90 7.24 -7.96
N LEU A 68 5.98 6.19 -8.81
CA LEU A 68 5.46 6.23 -10.17
C LEU A 68 3.94 6.42 -10.21
N ILE A 69 3.20 5.70 -9.36
CA ILE A 69 1.74 5.84 -9.24
C ILE A 69 1.39 7.26 -8.80
N LEU A 70 2.12 7.82 -7.83
CA LEU A 70 1.93 9.20 -7.40
C LEU A 70 2.19 10.19 -8.55
N LEU A 71 3.30 10.00 -9.29
CA LEU A 71 3.64 10.82 -10.45
C LEU A 71 2.53 10.79 -11.50
N VAL A 72 2.08 9.60 -11.91
CA VAL A 72 1.00 9.42 -12.89
C VAL A 72 -0.30 10.06 -12.40
N SER A 73 -0.63 9.90 -11.11
CA SER A 73 -1.83 10.49 -10.53
C SER A 73 -1.80 12.01 -10.57
N VAL A 74 -0.67 12.63 -10.20
CA VAL A 74 -0.50 14.09 -10.25
C VAL A 74 -0.53 14.60 -11.69
N THR A 75 0.18 13.93 -12.61
CA THR A 75 0.16 14.28 -14.04
C THR A 75 -1.24 14.20 -14.62
N ALA A 76 -2.01 13.17 -14.28
CA ALA A 76 -3.40 13.01 -14.71
C ALA A 76 -4.27 14.17 -14.19
N VAL A 77 -4.19 14.50 -12.90
CA VAL A 77 -4.96 15.62 -12.32
C VAL A 77 -4.61 16.94 -12.99
N ILE A 78 -3.34 17.25 -13.21
CA ILE A 78 -2.92 18.48 -13.89
C ILE A 78 -3.48 18.52 -15.32
N ASN A 79 -3.32 17.43 -16.08
CA ASN A 79 -3.77 17.37 -17.47
C ASN A 79 -5.30 17.52 -17.60
N PHE A 80 -6.06 16.81 -16.76
CA PHE A 80 -7.53 16.88 -16.79
C PHE A 80 -8.09 18.16 -16.18
N SER A 81 -7.47 18.72 -15.14
CA SER A 81 -7.94 19.96 -14.52
C SER A 81 -7.64 21.16 -15.39
N TRP A 82 -6.42 21.28 -15.94
CA TRP A 82 -6.02 22.43 -16.75
C TRP A 82 -6.79 22.48 -18.08
N ARG A 83 -7.08 21.31 -18.68
CA ARG A 83 -7.84 21.26 -19.93
C ARG A 83 -9.27 21.80 -19.80
N ARG A 84 -9.83 21.84 -18.60
CA ARG A 84 -11.19 22.35 -18.35
C ARG A 84 -11.25 23.88 -18.30
N ASP A 85 -10.14 24.56 -18.01
CA ASP A 85 -10.07 26.03 -17.92
C ASP A 85 -9.81 26.71 -19.28
N HIS A 86 -9.54 25.93 -20.33
CA HIS A 86 -9.29 26.44 -21.70
C HIS A 86 -10.38 26.07 -22.72
N GLU A 87 -11.48 25.44 -22.28
CA GLU A 87 -12.64 25.10 -23.12
C GLU A 87 -13.89 25.95 -22.79
N GLU A 88 -13.78 26.97 -21.92
CA GLU A 88 -14.73 28.10 -21.81
C GLU A 88 -14.17 29.35 -22.52
#